data_AF-A0ABD6FI64-F1
#
_entry.id   AF-A0ABD6FI64-F1
#
_cell.length_a   1.000
_cell.length_b   1.000
_cell.length_c   1.000
_cell.angle_alpha   90.00
_cell.angle_beta   90.00
_cell.angle_gamma   90.00
#
_symmetry.space_group_name_H-M   'P 1'
#
loop_
_entity.id
_entity.type
_entity.pdbx_description
1 polymer ?
#
loop_
_entity_poly.entity_id
_entity_poly.type
_entity_poly.pdbx_seq_one_letter_code
_entity_poly.pdbx_strand_id
1 'polypeptide(L)'
;LLNVAWRPTLSVIGASGFPEPENAGNVLRESSTLALSFRLPPTADSKAALEAVQRALTTDVPYGAQVSLSGIEHADGWNAPQTAPWLERGLQRVSDEVFGAPYGAIGLGGSIPFMGLLGEKYPDAQFLVTGALGPDSNAHVPDEWLHLAHAERVTAAVAALLDAHARG
;
A
#
# COMPACT_ATOMS: atom_id res chain seq x y z
N LEU A 1 10.06 2.93 10.05
CA LEU A 1 9.88 1.66 9.30
C LEU A 1 8.57 0.96 9.65
N LEU A 2 8.30 0.58 10.92
CA LEU A 2 7.06 -0.14 11.26
C LEU A 2 5.77 0.61 10.92
N ASN A 3 5.70 1.92 11.18
CA ASN A 3 4.52 2.74 10.85
C ASN A 3 4.26 2.88 9.33
N VAL A 4 5.21 2.51 8.47
CA VAL A 4 5.07 2.63 7.01
C VAL A 4 4.36 1.41 6.43
N ALA A 5 4.60 0.21 6.99
CA ALA A 5 4.10 -1.04 6.38
C ALA A 5 3.58 -2.09 7.37
N TRP A 6 3.94 -2.03 8.65
CA TRP A 6 3.70 -3.13 9.62
C TRP A 6 2.70 -2.77 10.71
N ARG A 7 2.11 -1.57 10.69
CA ARG A 7 1.05 -1.17 11.60
C ARG A 7 -0.16 -0.70 10.80
N PRO A 8 -1.37 -0.97 11.28
CA PRO A 8 -2.55 -0.49 10.60
C PRO A 8 -2.65 1.03 10.69
N THR A 9 -3.26 1.65 9.69
CA THR A 9 -3.64 3.06 9.70
C THR A 9 -5.10 3.21 9.32
N LEU A 10 -5.72 4.30 9.78
CA LEU A 10 -7.05 4.72 9.38
C LEU A 10 -6.95 6.14 8.82
N SER A 11 -7.58 6.36 7.67
CA SER A 11 -7.78 7.67 7.08
C SER A 11 -9.25 7.87 6.75
N VAL A 12 -9.78 9.04 7.10
CA VAL A 12 -11.09 9.50 6.61
C VAL A 12 -10.84 10.16 5.26
N ILE A 13 -11.28 9.52 4.18
CA ILE A 13 -10.99 9.93 2.79
C ILE A 13 -12.16 10.65 2.12
N GLY A 14 -13.27 10.82 2.84
CA GLY A 14 -14.44 11.53 2.37
C GLY A 14 -15.49 11.66 3.46
N ALA A 15 -16.36 12.65 3.30
CA ALA A 15 -17.49 12.89 4.19
C ALA A 15 -18.69 13.42 3.40
N SER A 16 -19.90 13.14 3.88
CA SER A 16 -21.16 13.65 3.33
C SER A 16 -22.17 13.90 4.46
N GLY A 17 -23.19 14.71 4.19
CA GLY A 17 -24.16 15.19 5.20
C GLY A 17 -23.66 16.38 6.00
N PHE A 18 -22.68 17.13 5.48
CA PHE A 18 -22.15 18.35 6.08
C PHE A 18 -22.35 19.51 5.09
N PRO A 19 -23.00 20.62 5.47
CA PRO A 19 -23.02 21.81 4.64
C PRO A 19 -21.62 22.43 4.58
N GLU A 20 -21.32 23.10 3.47
CA GLU A 20 -20.16 23.99 3.42
C GLU A 20 -20.26 25.08 4.50
N PRO A 21 -19.14 25.51 5.11
CA PRO A 21 -19.16 26.45 6.24
C PRO A 21 -19.94 27.75 5.97
N GLU A 22 -19.84 28.29 4.76
CA GLU A 22 -20.56 29.51 4.34
C GLU A 22 -22.08 29.32 4.25
N ASN A 23 -22.55 28.08 4.10
CA ASN A 23 -23.96 27.71 3.97
C ASN A 23 -24.51 27.07 5.26
N ALA A 24 -23.69 26.94 6.31
CA ALA A 24 -24.06 26.28 7.54
C ALA A 24 -24.96 27.17 8.43
N GLY A 25 -26.08 26.60 8.90
CA GLY A 25 -26.94 27.19 9.92
C GLY A 25 -26.90 26.44 11.25
N ASN A 26 -27.73 26.84 12.22
CA ASN A 26 -27.80 26.22 13.55
C ASN A 26 -28.76 25.02 13.62
N VAL A 27 -28.79 24.19 12.57
CA VAL A 27 -29.71 23.06 12.43
C VAL A 27 -29.06 21.75 12.88
N LEU A 28 -29.81 20.90 13.57
CA LEU A 28 -29.39 19.52 13.84
C LEU A 28 -29.41 18.72 12.53
N ARG A 29 -28.25 18.19 12.13
CA ARG A 29 -28.11 17.40 10.90
C ARG A 29 -28.75 16.03 11.08
N GLU A 30 -29.44 15.55 10.04
CA GLU A 30 -30.14 14.25 10.06
C GLU A 30 -29.16 13.07 10.14
N SER A 31 -28.05 13.14 9.40
CA SER A 31 -27.05 12.08 9.35
C SER A 31 -25.65 12.62 9.03
N SER A 32 -24.64 11.78 9.24
CA SER A 32 -23.26 12.01 8.80
C SER A 32 -22.74 10.73 8.15
N THR A 33 -22.12 10.84 6.99
CA THR A 33 -21.45 9.72 6.32
C THR A 33 -19.96 9.99 6.24
N LEU A 34 -19.14 8.99 6.53
CA LEU A 34 -17.68 9.05 6.40
C LEU A 34 -17.22 7.88 5.52
N ALA A 35 -16.30 8.16 4.59
CA ALA A 35 -15.57 7.14 3.86
C ALA A 35 -14.27 6.83 4.61
N LEU A 36 -14.15 5.60 5.10
CA LEU A 36 -13.03 5.15 5.91
C LEU A 36 -12.11 4.25 5.09
N SER A 37 -10.82 4.58 5.04
CA SER A 37 -9.79 3.77 4.39
C SER A 37 -8.82 3.24 5.44
N PHE A 38 -8.60 1.93 5.43
CA PHE A 38 -7.68 1.27 6.34
C PHE A 38 -6.49 0.70 5.55
N ARG A 39 -5.27 0.93 6.03
CA ARG A 39 -4.12 0.11 5.63
C ARG A 39 -3.90 -0.95 6.68
N LEU A 40 -3.59 -2.17 6.24
CA LEU A 40 -3.34 -3.31 7.10
C LEU A 40 -1.87 -3.75 6.99
N PRO A 41 -1.29 -4.32 8.05
CA PRO A 41 -0.01 -5.02 7.94
C PRO A 41 -0.07 -6.13 6.86
N PRO A 42 1.06 -6.47 6.20
CA PRO A 42 1.06 -7.36 5.04
C PRO A 42 0.59 -8.79 5.33
N THR A 43 0.61 -9.21 6.59
CA THR A 43 0.22 -10.56 7.03
C THR A 43 -1.12 -10.61 7.75
N ALA A 44 -1.86 -9.49 7.81
CA ALA A 44 -3.17 -9.44 8.44
C ALA A 44 -4.26 -10.00 7.52
N ASP A 45 -5.19 -10.75 8.09
CA ASP A 45 -6.43 -11.19 7.42
C ASP A 45 -7.38 -10.00 7.28
N SER A 46 -7.60 -9.55 6.05
CA SER A 46 -8.44 -8.40 5.73
C SER A 46 -9.91 -8.63 6.04
N LYS A 47 -10.39 -9.88 5.93
CA LYS A 47 -11.75 -10.24 6.26
C LYS A 47 -11.97 -10.17 7.78
N ALA A 48 -11.07 -10.73 8.57
CA ALA A 48 -11.14 -10.64 10.03
C ALA A 48 -11.07 -9.19 10.51
N ALA A 49 -10.22 -8.37 9.89
CA ALA A 49 -10.13 -6.94 10.17
C ALA A 49 -11.44 -6.20 9.84
N LEU A 50 -12.02 -6.46 8.67
CA LEU A 50 -13.30 -5.89 8.26
C LEU A 50 -14.42 -6.26 9.25
N GLU A 51 -14.53 -7.53 9.61
CA GLU A 51 -15.53 -7.98 10.59
C GLU A 51 -15.34 -7.32 11.95
N ALA A 52 -14.09 -7.09 12.38
CA ALA A 52 -13.79 -6.37 13.62
C ALA A 52 -14.24 -4.90 13.56
N VAL A 53 -14.01 -4.22 12.43
CA VAL A 53 -14.48 -2.84 12.21
C VAL A 53 -16.00 -2.79 12.18
N GLN A 54 -16.65 -3.70 11.46
CA GLN A 54 -18.12 -3.78 11.41
C GLN A 54 -18.71 -3.95 12.80
N ARG A 55 -18.20 -4.90 13.60
CA ARG A 55 -18.63 -5.09 14.99
C ARG A 55 -18.41 -3.83 15.82
N ALA A 56 -17.24 -3.22 15.74
CA ALA A 56 -16.91 -2.02 16.51
C ALA A 56 -17.83 -0.83 16.20
N LEU A 57 -18.29 -0.69 14.95
CA LEU A 57 -19.16 0.40 14.53
C LEU A 57 -20.65 0.15 14.78
N THR A 58 -21.05 -1.11 14.96
CA THR A 58 -22.49 -1.51 15.02
C THR A 58 -22.92 -2.11 16.35
N THR A 59 -21.99 -2.33 17.28
CA THR A 59 -22.28 -2.85 18.62
C THR A 59 -22.33 -1.70 19.63
N ASP A 60 -23.28 -1.75 20.57
CA ASP A 60 -23.47 -0.73 21.63
C ASP A 60 -23.55 0.70 21.07
N VAL A 61 -24.32 0.86 19.99
CA VAL A 61 -24.44 2.15 19.31
C VAL A 61 -25.12 3.16 20.24
N PRO A 62 -24.46 4.29 20.55
CA PRO A 62 -24.97 5.25 21.51
C PRO A 62 -26.34 5.82 21.12
N TYR A 63 -27.20 6.04 22.11
CA TYR A 63 -28.47 6.76 22.00
C TYR A 63 -29.46 6.18 20.96
N GLY A 64 -29.29 4.91 20.58
CA GLY A 64 -30.14 4.27 19.57
C GLY A 64 -29.95 4.83 18.16
N ALA A 65 -28.82 5.44 17.86
CA ALA A 65 -28.50 5.90 16.51
C ALA A 65 -28.49 4.72 15.52
N GLN A 66 -28.79 5.01 14.25
CA GLN A 66 -28.74 4.02 13.18
C GLN A 66 -27.39 4.10 12.46
N VAL A 67 -26.72 2.95 12.33
CA VAL A 67 -25.45 2.83 11.61
C VAL A 67 -25.65 1.87 10.43
N SER A 68 -25.32 2.33 9.24
CA SER A 68 -25.28 1.52 8.02
C SER A 68 -23.89 1.56 7.41
N LEU A 69 -23.40 0.42 6.94
CA LEU A 69 -22.13 0.28 6.24
C LEU A 69 -22.40 -0.15 4.79
N SER A 70 -21.77 0.51 3.83
CA SER A 70 -21.92 0.25 2.40
C SER A 70 -20.61 0.54 1.65
N GLY A 71 -20.51 0.12 0.38
CA GLY A 71 -19.29 0.31 -0.42
C GLY A 71 -18.07 -0.41 0.16
N ILE A 72 -18.29 -1.59 0.73
CA ILE A 72 -17.26 -2.33 1.47
C ILE A 72 -16.38 -3.10 0.48
N GLU A 73 -15.09 -2.81 0.52
CA GLU A 73 -14.05 -3.55 -0.18
C GLU A 73 -12.95 -3.92 0.81
N HIS A 74 -12.35 -5.09 0.64
CA HIS A 74 -11.19 -5.51 1.43
C HIS A 74 -10.28 -6.39 0.56
N ALA A 75 -8.98 -6.33 0.84
CA ALA A 75 -7.98 -7.17 0.21
C ALA A 75 -6.84 -7.41 1.21
N ASP A 76 -6.27 -8.61 1.16
CA ASP A 76 -5.11 -8.95 1.98
C ASP A 76 -3.87 -8.20 1.50
N GLY A 77 -2.92 -8.05 2.42
CA GLY A 77 -1.60 -7.56 2.10
C GLY A 77 -0.74 -8.63 1.40
N TRP A 78 0.51 -8.27 1.13
CA TRP A 78 1.48 -9.21 0.59
C TRP A 78 2.84 -9.00 1.27
N ASN A 79 3.48 -10.10 1.62
CA ASN A 79 4.85 -10.13 2.13
C ASN A 79 5.72 -10.96 1.19
N ALA A 80 6.88 -10.43 0.82
CA ALA A 80 7.79 -11.12 -0.06
C ALA A 80 8.30 -12.44 0.60
N PRO A 81 8.54 -13.49 -0.20
CA PRO A 81 9.22 -14.69 0.30
C PRO A 81 10.67 -14.37 0.65
N GLN A 82 11.35 -15.32 1.29
CA GLN A 82 12.79 -15.21 1.51
C GLN A 82 13.52 -15.05 0.17
N THR A 83 14.38 -14.04 0.09
CA THR A 83 15.20 -13.75 -1.09
C THR A 83 16.14 -14.93 -1.36
N ALA A 84 16.10 -15.43 -2.60
CA ALA A 84 16.97 -16.50 -3.06
C ALA A 84 18.41 -15.99 -3.25
N PRO A 85 19.43 -16.83 -3.04
CA PRO A 85 20.83 -16.42 -3.16
C PRO A 85 21.21 -15.84 -4.52
N TRP A 86 20.58 -16.28 -5.62
CA TRP A 86 20.86 -15.74 -6.96
C TRP A 86 20.39 -14.29 -7.09
N LEU A 87 19.22 -13.97 -6.52
CA LEU A 87 18.63 -12.63 -6.56
C LEU A 87 19.42 -11.69 -5.65
N GLU A 88 19.82 -12.16 -4.46
CA GLU A 88 20.68 -11.40 -3.55
C GLU A 88 22.02 -11.01 -4.21
N ARG A 89 22.69 -11.95 -4.88
CA ARG A 89 23.93 -11.65 -5.63
C ARG A 89 23.69 -10.67 -6.78
N GLY A 90 22.59 -10.83 -7.51
CA GLY A 90 22.20 -9.91 -8.58
C GLY A 90 21.96 -8.49 -8.07
N LEU A 91 21.26 -8.36 -6.94
CA LEU A 91 21.00 -7.08 -6.28
C LEU A 91 22.30 -6.42 -5.80
N GLN A 92 23.20 -7.19 -5.20
CA GLN A 92 24.51 -6.68 -4.78
C GLN A 92 25.31 -6.15 -5.97
N ARG A 93 25.34 -6.87 -7.09
CA ARG A 93 26.01 -6.43 -8.31
C ARG A 93 25.41 -5.12 -8.85
N VAL A 94 24.08 -5.02 -8.90
CA VAL A 94 23.39 -3.80 -9.32
C VAL A 94 23.70 -2.64 -8.40
N SER A 95 23.76 -2.87 -7.08
CA SER A 95 24.17 -1.85 -6.10
C SER A 95 25.54 -1.27 -6.43
N ASP A 96 26.50 -2.12 -6.74
CA ASP A 96 27.88 -1.70 -7.00
C ASP A 96 28.03 -1.03 -8.37
N GLU A 97 27.39 -1.58 -9.41
CA GLU A 97 27.56 -1.13 -10.81
C GLU A 97 26.66 0.04 -11.21
N VAL A 98 25.44 0.14 -10.66
CA VAL A 98 24.42 1.10 -11.12
C VAL A 98 24.20 2.25 -10.14
N PHE A 99 24.19 1.95 -8.84
CA PHE A 99 23.80 2.92 -7.80
C PHE A 99 24.97 3.41 -6.95
N GLY A 100 26.07 2.66 -6.86
CA GLY A 100 27.22 2.98 -5.99
C GLY A 100 26.86 2.97 -4.50
N ALA A 101 25.78 2.31 -4.11
CA ALA A 101 25.28 2.25 -2.74
C ALA A 101 24.59 0.89 -2.46
N PRO A 102 24.64 0.39 -1.21
CA PRO A 102 24.00 -0.86 -0.85
C PRO A 102 22.48 -0.83 -1.13
N TYR A 103 21.95 -1.95 -1.62
CA TYR A 103 20.51 -2.08 -1.80
C TYR A 103 19.85 -2.19 -0.43
N GLY A 104 18.57 -1.79 -0.36
CA GLY A 104 17.75 -1.91 0.83
C GLY A 104 16.40 -2.52 0.48
N ALA A 105 15.85 -3.30 1.41
CA ALA A 105 14.47 -3.74 1.38
C ALA A 105 13.63 -2.86 2.32
N ILE A 106 12.50 -2.38 1.81
CA ILE A 106 11.58 -1.49 2.51
C ILE A 106 10.15 -1.97 2.25
N GLY A 107 9.33 -2.01 3.29
CA GLY A 107 7.89 -2.20 3.14
C GLY A 107 7.20 -0.94 2.63
N LEU A 108 6.20 -1.11 1.77
CA LEU A 108 5.40 -0.03 1.21
C LEU A 108 4.01 -0.02 1.86
N GLY A 109 3.49 1.17 2.18
CA GLY A 109 2.14 1.33 2.76
C GLY A 109 1.01 1.35 1.72
N GLY A 110 1.35 1.29 0.43
CA GLY A 110 0.38 1.14 -0.66
C GLY A 110 -0.13 -0.29 -0.80
N SER A 111 -1.03 -0.51 -1.76
CA SER A 111 -1.53 -1.85 -2.09
C SER A 111 -1.41 -2.10 -3.58
N ILE A 112 -0.87 -3.25 -3.95
CA ILE A 112 -0.85 -3.78 -5.31
C ILE A 112 -1.45 -5.19 -5.22
N PRO A 113 -2.79 -5.34 -5.30
CA PRO A 113 -3.48 -6.62 -5.02
C PRO A 113 -2.97 -7.79 -5.85
N PHE A 114 -2.47 -7.50 -7.06
CA PHE A 114 -1.89 -8.50 -7.95
C PHE A 114 -0.68 -9.25 -7.35
N MET A 115 0.03 -8.65 -6.38
CA MET A 115 1.15 -9.33 -5.71
C MET A 115 0.72 -10.48 -4.81
N GLY A 116 -0.41 -10.33 -4.11
CA GLY A 116 -1.02 -11.42 -3.35
C GLY A 116 -1.37 -12.60 -4.26
N LEU A 117 -2.08 -12.30 -5.37
CA LEU A 117 -2.47 -13.31 -6.37
C LEU A 117 -1.27 -14.04 -6.98
N LEU A 118 -0.17 -13.34 -7.27
CA LEU A 118 1.04 -13.97 -7.80
C LEU A 118 1.76 -14.83 -6.76
N GLY A 119 1.82 -14.37 -5.51
CA GLY A 119 2.42 -15.14 -4.41
C GLY A 119 1.69 -16.45 -4.13
N GLU A 120 0.36 -16.44 -4.18
CA GLU A 120 -0.46 -17.65 -4.04
C GLU A 120 -0.30 -18.60 -5.24
N LYS A 121 -0.32 -18.06 -6.46
CA LYS A 121 -0.26 -18.86 -7.68
C LYS A 121 1.12 -19.44 -7.96
N TYR A 122 2.18 -18.73 -7.58
CA TYR A 122 3.56 -19.10 -7.82
C TYR A 122 4.36 -19.01 -6.50
N PRO A 123 4.17 -19.96 -5.58
CA PRO A 123 4.77 -19.89 -4.24
C PRO A 123 6.31 -19.94 -4.25
N ASP A 124 6.90 -20.57 -5.28
CA ASP A 124 8.34 -20.67 -5.44
C ASP A 124 8.95 -19.48 -6.22
N ALA A 125 8.12 -18.55 -6.71
CA ALA A 125 8.60 -17.40 -7.45
C ALA A 125 9.38 -16.44 -6.55
N GLN A 126 10.41 -15.83 -7.14
CA GLN A 126 11.13 -14.72 -6.54
C GLN A 126 10.61 -13.40 -7.10
N PHE A 127 10.62 -12.36 -6.28
CA PHE A 127 9.98 -11.09 -6.61
C PHE A 127 10.96 -9.93 -6.45
N LEU A 128 11.00 -9.07 -7.46
CA LEU A 128 11.62 -7.75 -7.40
C LEU A 128 10.52 -6.71 -7.59
N VAL A 129 9.96 -6.22 -6.48
CA VAL A 129 9.02 -5.10 -6.51
C VAL A 129 9.83 -3.82 -6.31
N THR A 130 10.04 -3.09 -7.39
CA THR A 130 10.84 -1.86 -7.42
C THR A 130 10.22 -0.84 -8.36
N GLY A 131 10.69 0.41 -8.31
CA GLY A 131 10.19 1.48 -9.16
C GLY A 131 11.01 2.75 -9.01
N ALA A 132 10.68 3.74 -9.84
CA ALA A 132 11.37 5.03 -9.88
C ALA A 132 10.64 6.15 -9.09
N LEU A 133 9.70 5.77 -8.22
CA LEU A 133 9.01 6.71 -7.34
C LEU A 133 9.92 7.07 -6.16
N GLY A 134 10.37 8.32 -6.14
CA GLY A 134 11.16 8.91 -5.07
C GLY A 134 10.29 9.62 -4.01
N PRO A 135 10.92 10.19 -2.96
CA PRO A 135 10.22 10.87 -1.87
C PRO A 135 9.32 12.04 -2.30
N ASP A 136 9.60 12.65 -3.45
CA ASP A 136 8.94 13.84 -3.98
C ASP A 136 8.22 13.58 -5.31
N SER A 137 8.09 12.32 -5.75
CA SER A 137 7.42 11.99 -7.03
C SER A 137 5.92 12.28 -7.03
N ASN A 138 5.30 12.54 -5.87
CA ASN A 138 3.91 12.99 -5.75
C ASN A 138 2.87 12.08 -6.43
N ALA A 139 3.08 10.77 -6.40
CA ALA A 139 2.11 9.82 -6.95
C ALA A 139 0.69 10.08 -6.38
N HIS A 140 -0.28 10.24 -7.27
CA HIS A 140 -1.70 10.46 -6.98
C HIS A 140 -2.08 11.84 -6.41
N VAL A 141 -1.18 12.82 -6.44
CA VAL A 141 -1.48 14.22 -6.06
C VAL A 141 -0.98 15.18 -7.16
N PRO A 142 -1.37 16.47 -7.13
CA PRO A 142 -0.86 17.44 -8.11
C PRO A 142 0.67 17.49 -8.18
N ASP A 143 1.18 17.86 -9.36
CA ASP A 143 2.61 17.93 -9.66
C ASP A 143 3.34 16.58 -9.54
N GLU A 144 2.64 15.47 -9.84
CA GLU A 144 3.25 14.15 -10.03
C GLU A 144 4.32 14.20 -11.12
N TRP A 145 5.51 13.65 -10.84
CA TRP A 145 6.63 13.69 -11.78
C TRP A 145 7.56 12.48 -11.64
N LEU A 146 8.40 12.30 -12.66
CA LEU A 146 9.37 11.21 -12.74
C LEU A 146 10.79 11.73 -12.87
N HIS A 147 11.67 11.31 -11.96
CA HIS A 147 13.09 11.60 -12.06
C HIS A 147 13.76 10.72 -13.13
N LEU A 148 13.94 11.26 -14.34
CA LEU A 148 14.43 10.49 -15.49
C LEU A 148 15.75 9.75 -15.25
N ALA A 149 16.77 10.41 -14.70
CA ALA A 149 18.05 9.72 -14.44
C ALA A 149 17.94 8.60 -13.40
N HIS A 150 16.95 8.64 -12.50
CA HIS A 150 16.70 7.54 -11.57
C HIS A 150 15.93 6.40 -12.28
N ALA A 151 14.94 6.74 -13.11
CA ALA A 151 14.21 5.77 -13.92
C ALA A 151 15.14 5.01 -14.89
N GLU A 152 16.12 5.68 -15.50
CA GLU A 152 17.15 5.05 -16.32
C GLU A 152 17.99 4.05 -15.52
N ARG A 153 18.43 4.42 -14.31
CA ARG A 153 19.14 3.49 -13.41
C ARG A 153 18.28 2.30 -13.00
N VAL A 154 17.00 2.51 -12.67
CA VAL A 154 16.06 1.41 -12.35
C VAL A 154 15.88 0.49 -13.57
N THR A 155 15.80 1.05 -14.77
CA THR A 155 15.71 0.26 -16.01
C THR A 155 16.96 -0.58 -16.24
N ALA A 156 18.15 0.00 -16.06
CA ALA A 156 19.42 -0.71 -16.16
C ALA A 156 19.53 -1.84 -15.12
N ALA A 157 19.10 -1.58 -13.88
CA ALA A 157 19.04 -2.56 -12.81
C ALA A 157 18.16 -3.77 -13.15
N VAL A 158 16.95 -3.53 -13.67
CA VAL A 158 16.04 -4.61 -14.09
C VAL A 158 16.66 -5.43 -15.22
N ALA A 159 17.27 -4.78 -16.21
CA ALA A 159 17.95 -5.48 -17.31
C ALA A 159 19.11 -6.36 -16.81
N ALA A 160 19.94 -5.83 -15.89
CA ALA A 160 21.05 -6.56 -15.29
C ALA A 160 20.57 -7.77 -14.48
N LEU A 161 19.46 -7.64 -13.75
CA LEU A 161 18.88 -8.74 -12.98
C LEU A 161 18.27 -9.83 -13.87
N LEU A 162 17.65 -9.45 -15.00
CA LEU A 162 17.18 -10.40 -16.00
C LEU A 162 18.34 -11.18 -16.64
N ASP A 163 19.43 -10.50 -16.99
CA ASP A 163 20.64 -11.17 -17.51
C ASP A 163 21.27 -12.09 -16.46
N ALA A 164 21.38 -11.64 -15.21
CA ALA A 164 21.89 -12.44 -14.10
C ALA A 164 21.02 -13.68 -13.84
N HIS A 165 19.69 -13.56 -13.96
CA HIS A 165 18.79 -14.71 -13.83
C HIS A 165 18.96 -15.70 -14.99
N ALA A 166 19.09 -15.20 -16.23
CA ALA A 166 19.22 -16.04 -17.41
C ALA A 166 20.57 -16.77 -17.51
N ARG A 167 21.63 -16.20 -16.93
CA ARG A 167 22.98 -16.79 -16.88
C ARG A 167 23.28 -17.54 -15.59
N GLY A 168 22.33 -17.53 -14.65
CA GLY A 168 22.44 -18.16 -13.33
C GLY A 168 22.61 -19.67 -13.41
#